data_AF-A0A966CBJ4-F1
#
_entry.id   AF-A0A966CBJ4-F1
#
_cell.length_a   1.000
_cell.length_b   1.000
_cell.length_c   1.000
_cell.angle_alpha   90.00
_cell.angle_beta   90.00
_cell.angle_gamma   90.00
#
_symmetry.space_group_name_H-M   'P 1'
#
loop_
_entity.id
_entity.type
_entity.pdbx_description
1 polymer ?
#
loop_
_entity_poly.entity_id
_entity_poly.type
_entity_poly.pdbx_seq_one_letter_code
_entity_poly.pdbx_strand_id
1 'polypeptide(L)'
;MKKKQAIINNLFKQYYRKNQNDGYTLIEILTVLAIFGILTAVAAPNLVRDNSATADIDAQNQVKTILQQVRGRAISNTSAVRLRPDPSQPDNKFLVEIAQSRGCTALTKLTEDTDTTTKILKVISTKGFSVNDKIKIGSDSDDNNITDTSDDTITLGDEIGTVQKEKSIIELKDNWSEDRRLQGEDVTLPLTKDKTSALATFTADLTDWTLCFNSRGVAYIFDENNNLQPSLELTITNVTNNEEETITINQGGAIE
;
A
#
# COMPACT_ATOMS: atom_id res chain seq x y z
N MET A 1 -37.21 51.28 28.32
CA MET A 1 -36.37 50.05 28.37
C MET A 1 -35.14 50.16 29.28
N LYS A 2 -34.51 51.33 29.48
CA LYS A 2 -33.27 51.48 30.31
C LYS A 2 -33.40 51.13 31.82
N LYS A 3 -34.60 51.17 32.42
CA LYS A 3 -34.81 50.83 33.85
C LYS A 3 -34.71 49.32 34.14
N LYS A 4 -35.09 48.44 33.22
CA LYS A 4 -35.02 46.98 33.41
C LYS A 4 -33.57 46.47 33.41
N GLN A 5 -32.71 47.00 32.55
CA GLN A 5 -31.29 46.65 32.50
C GLN A 5 -30.52 47.08 33.76
N ALA A 6 -30.85 48.23 34.34
CA ALA A 6 -30.22 48.68 35.59
C ALA A 6 -30.54 47.78 36.79
N ILE A 7 -31.75 47.21 36.84
CA ILE A 7 -32.17 46.30 37.92
C ILE A 7 -31.48 44.93 37.78
N ILE A 8 -31.36 44.41 36.56
CA ILE A 8 -30.67 43.13 36.29
C ILE A 8 -29.17 43.24 36.61
N ASN A 9 -28.52 44.35 36.23
CA ASN A 9 -27.10 44.56 36.53
C ASN A 9 -26.85 44.73 38.05
N ASN A 10 -27.76 45.36 38.79
CA ASN A 10 -27.63 45.44 40.25
C ASN A 10 -27.88 44.10 40.94
N LEU A 11 -28.80 43.26 40.44
CA LEU A 11 -29.03 41.92 40.98
C LEU A 11 -27.82 41.00 40.76
N PHE A 12 -27.21 41.01 39.57
CA PHE A 12 -25.99 40.24 39.30
C PHE A 12 -24.80 40.72 40.16
N LYS A 13 -24.65 42.04 40.32
CA LYS A 13 -23.59 42.61 41.16
C LYS A 13 -23.78 42.30 42.65
N GLN A 14 -25.02 42.12 43.10
CA GLN A 14 -25.34 41.72 44.46
C GLN A 14 -25.13 40.22 44.70
N TYR A 15 -25.41 39.38 43.69
CA TYR A 15 -25.14 37.94 43.75
C TYR A 15 -23.62 37.66 43.82
N TYR A 16 -22.82 38.36 43.02
CA TYR A 16 -21.35 38.23 43.03
C TYR A 16 -20.68 38.79 44.30
N ARG A 17 -21.35 39.71 45.02
CA ARG A 17 -20.82 40.30 46.26
C ARG A 17 -21.13 39.51 47.52
N LYS A 18 -22.04 38.53 47.46
CA LYS A 18 -22.43 37.77 48.67
C LYS A 18 -21.43 36.69 49.07
N ASN A 19 -20.52 36.29 48.18
CA ASN A 19 -19.52 35.25 48.43
C ASN A 19 -18.08 35.71 48.14
N GLN A 20 -17.75 36.98 48.39
CA GLN A 20 -16.38 37.49 48.16
C GLN A 20 -15.41 37.31 49.33
N ASN A 21 -15.88 36.77 50.47
CA ASN A 21 -15.06 36.65 51.69
C ASN A 21 -15.01 35.23 52.30
N ASP A 22 -15.60 34.23 51.64
CA ASP A 22 -15.44 32.84 52.09
C ASP A 22 -14.16 32.29 51.47
N GLY A 23 -13.03 32.63 52.10
CA GLY A 23 -11.74 32.02 51.79
C GLY A 23 -11.78 30.53 52.10
N TYR A 24 -11.23 29.71 51.21
CA TYR A 24 -11.05 28.29 51.49
C TYR A 24 -10.19 28.13 52.74
N THR A 25 -10.63 27.27 53.64
CA THR A 25 -9.82 26.92 54.80
C THR A 25 -8.56 26.17 54.35
N LEU A 26 -7.48 26.31 55.11
CA LEU A 26 -6.22 25.60 54.84
C LEU A 26 -6.46 24.08 54.67
N ILE A 27 -7.35 23.52 55.48
CA ILE A 27 -7.65 22.09 55.48
C ILE A 27 -8.43 21.66 54.23
N GLU A 28 -9.31 22.50 53.68
CA GLU A 28 -10.03 22.20 52.44
C GLU A 28 -9.06 22.14 51.26
N ILE A 29 -8.14 23.10 51.15
CA ILE A 29 -7.11 23.10 50.12
C ILE A 29 -6.21 21.86 50.25
N LEU A 30 -5.80 21.51 51.47
CA LEU A 30 -4.97 20.33 51.71
C LEU A 30 -5.69 19.03 51.32
N THR A 31 -6.98 18.94 51.63
CA THR A 31 -7.81 17.78 51.28
C THR A 31 -8.00 17.66 49.76
N VAL A 32 -8.28 18.77 49.07
CA VAL A 32 -8.41 18.78 47.60
C VAL A 32 -7.10 18.37 46.93
N LEU A 33 -5.95 18.88 47.40
CA LEU A 33 -4.64 18.48 46.88
C LEU A 33 -4.33 17.00 47.14
N ALA A 34 -4.72 16.47 48.30
CA ALA A 34 -4.57 15.05 48.61
C ALA A 34 -5.41 14.17 47.66
N ILE A 35 -6.68 14.53 47.42
CA ILE A 35 -7.55 13.83 46.47
C ILE A 35 -6.98 13.92 45.05
N PHE A 36 -6.50 15.11 44.64
CA PHE A 36 -5.89 15.31 43.33
C PHE A 36 -4.63 14.47 43.16
N GLY A 37 -3.78 14.37 44.20
CA GLY A 37 -2.60 13.51 44.20
C GLY A 37 -2.90 12.03 44.06
N ILE A 38 -3.98 11.55 44.69
CA ILE A 38 -4.44 10.16 44.53
C ILE A 38 -4.97 9.93 43.11
N LEU A 39 -5.78 10.87 42.58
CA LEU A 39 -6.32 10.76 41.24
C LEU A 39 -5.23 10.79 40.16
N THR A 40 -4.23 11.66 40.29
CA THR A 40 -3.09 11.70 39.35
C THR A 40 -2.23 10.44 39.45
N ALA A 41 -2.00 9.90 40.66
CA ALA A 41 -1.25 8.66 40.84
C ALA A 41 -1.92 7.44 40.18
N VAL A 42 -3.25 7.38 40.18
CA VAL A 42 -4.00 6.29 39.53
C VAL A 42 -4.16 6.51 38.02
N ALA A 43 -4.33 7.77 37.58
CA ALA A 43 -4.55 8.09 36.17
C ALA A 43 -3.27 8.11 35.32
N ALA A 44 -2.13 8.52 35.88
CA ALA A 44 -0.86 8.64 35.16
C ALA A 44 -0.38 7.34 34.46
N PRO A 45 -0.40 6.15 35.08
CA PRO A 45 0.12 4.94 34.44
C PRO A 45 -0.69 4.51 33.20
N ASN A 46 -1.97 4.88 33.10
CA ASN A 46 -2.80 4.55 31.94
C ASN A 46 -2.48 5.40 30.71
N LEU A 47 -1.85 6.57 30.87
CA LEU A 47 -1.45 7.45 29.77
C LEU A 47 -0.09 7.07 29.14
N VAL A 48 0.69 6.19 29.80
CA VAL A 48 2.04 5.78 29.37
C VAL A 48 2.08 4.32 28.92
N ARG A 49 0.94 3.75 28.51
CA ARG A 49 0.97 2.49 27.74
C ARG A 49 1.49 2.85 26.35
N ASP A 50 2.77 2.53 26.12
CA ASP A 50 3.36 2.64 24.81
C ASP A 50 2.63 1.67 23.88
N ASN A 51 2.12 2.16 22.76
CA ASN A 51 1.34 1.38 21.78
C ASN A 51 2.19 0.29 21.07
N SER A 52 3.45 0.09 21.48
CA SER A 52 4.33 -0.93 20.94
C SER A 52 3.84 -2.36 21.20
N ALA A 53 3.01 -2.56 22.22
CA ALA A 53 2.43 -3.87 22.52
C ALA A 53 1.33 -4.30 21.53
N THR A 54 0.90 -3.43 20.61
CA THR A 54 -0.09 -3.75 19.56
C THR A 54 0.46 -3.52 18.15
N ALA A 55 1.79 -3.38 18.02
CA ALA A 55 2.41 -3.01 16.75
C ALA A 55 2.27 -4.09 15.67
N ASP A 56 2.22 -5.36 16.04
CA ASP A 56 1.89 -6.51 15.20
C ASP A 56 0.48 -6.37 14.60
N ILE A 57 -0.54 -6.17 15.42
CA ILE A 57 -1.93 -5.98 14.97
C ILE A 57 -2.05 -4.76 14.05
N ASP A 58 -1.42 -3.64 14.42
CA ASP A 58 -1.42 -2.43 13.61
C ASP A 58 -0.72 -2.66 12.26
N ALA A 59 0.43 -3.34 12.27
CA ALA A 59 1.16 -3.70 11.06
C ALA A 59 0.34 -4.66 10.18
N GLN A 60 -0.33 -5.65 10.76
CA GLN A 60 -1.18 -6.59 10.03
C GLN A 60 -2.33 -5.87 9.32
N ASN A 61 -3.01 -4.97 10.03
CA ASN A 61 -4.06 -4.14 9.46
C ASN A 61 -3.52 -3.21 8.36
N GLN A 62 -2.30 -2.70 8.53
CA GLN A 62 -1.64 -1.88 7.52
C GLN A 62 -1.31 -2.68 6.27
N VAL A 63 -0.73 -3.89 6.40
CA VAL A 63 -0.48 -4.79 5.25
C VAL A 63 -1.79 -5.11 4.52
N LYS A 64 -2.84 -5.50 5.25
CA LYS A 64 -4.17 -5.77 4.66
C LYS A 64 -4.70 -4.53 3.91
N THR A 65 -4.53 -3.34 4.48
CA THR A 65 -4.93 -2.07 3.86
C THR A 65 -4.11 -1.78 2.60
N ILE A 66 -2.79 -1.95 2.63
CA ILE A 66 -1.90 -1.79 1.47
C ILE A 66 -2.34 -2.73 0.34
N LEU A 67 -2.55 -4.01 0.65
CA LEU A 67 -2.99 -5.01 -0.34
C LEU A 67 -4.33 -4.63 -0.98
N GLN A 68 -5.29 -4.17 -0.17
CA GLN A 68 -6.58 -3.69 -0.68
C GLN A 68 -6.44 -2.42 -1.54
N GLN A 69 -5.57 -1.49 -1.16
CA GLN A 69 -5.31 -0.27 -1.92
C GLN A 69 -4.61 -0.56 -3.26
N VAL A 70 -3.60 -1.43 -3.26
CA VAL A 70 -2.89 -1.89 -4.46
C VAL A 70 -3.87 -2.57 -5.43
N ARG A 71 -4.69 -3.50 -4.91
CA ARG A 71 -5.73 -4.14 -5.71
C ARG A 71 -6.75 -3.14 -6.25
N GLY A 72 -7.22 -2.23 -5.40
CA GLY A 72 -8.17 -1.18 -5.76
C GLY A 72 -7.63 -0.28 -6.87
N ARG A 73 -6.34 0.05 -6.81
CA ARG A 73 -5.65 0.80 -7.87
C ARG A 73 -5.55 0.06 -9.18
N ALA A 74 -5.21 -1.22 -9.13
CA ALA A 74 -5.11 -2.03 -10.34
C ALA A 74 -6.45 -2.00 -11.09
N ILE A 75 -7.55 -2.13 -10.35
CA ILE A 75 -8.91 -2.02 -10.88
C ILE A 75 -9.21 -0.59 -11.36
N SER A 76 -8.98 0.44 -10.53
CA SER A 76 -9.41 1.82 -10.84
C SER A 76 -8.64 2.42 -12.00
N ASN A 77 -7.36 2.11 -12.12
CA ASN A 77 -6.51 2.60 -13.22
C ASN A 77 -6.60 1.70 -14.45
N THR A 78 -7.27 0.54 -14.34
CA THR A 78 -7.30 -0.50 -15.37
C THR A 78 -5.89 -0.91 -15.83
N SER A 79 -4.97 -1.01 -14.87
CA SER A 79 -3.56 -1.32 -15.08
C SER A 79 -3.09 -2.37 -14.08
N ALA A 80 -2.04 -3.11 -14.39
CA ALA A 80 -1.41 -3.99 -13.43
C ALA A 80 -0.63 -3.17 -12.40
N VAL A 81 -0.70 -3.58 -11.14
CA VAL A 81 0.04 -2.96 -10.04
C VAL A 81 0.73 -4.09 -9.29
N ARG A 82 2.03 -3.95 -9.03
CA ARG A 82 2.81 -4.93 -8.27
C ARG A 82 3.34 -4.34 -6.98
N LEU A 83 3.52 -5.22 -6.01
CA LEU A 83 4.05 -4.99 -4.68
C LEU A 83 5.25 -5.91 -4.50
N ARG A 84 6.35 -5.36 -3.98
CA ARG A 84 7.56 -6.10 -3.60
C ARG A 84 8.25 -5.42 -2.41
N PRO A 85 9.18 -6.07 -1.71
CA PRO A 85 10.00 -5.41 -0.70
C PRO A 85 10.76 -4.21 -1.27
N ASP A 86 10.83 -3.10 -0.51
CA ASP A 86 11.64 -1.94 -0.91
C ASP A 86 13.14 -2.27 -0.76
N PRO A 87 13.97 -2.11 -1.81
CA PRO A 87 15.39 -2.44 -1.73
C PRO A 87 16.18 -1.69 -0.64
N SER A 88 15.70 -0.52 -0.21
CA SER A 88 16.33 0.28 0.83
C SER A 88 15.91 -0.12 2.26
N GLN A 89 14.72 -0.71 2.41
CA GLN A 89 14.12 -1.14 3.68
C GLN A 89 13.27 -2.41 3.48
N PRO A 90 13.90 -3.55 3.14
CA PRO A 90 13.19 -4.74 2.63
C PRO A 90 12.33 -5.46 3.68
N ASP A 91 12.54 -5.17 4.95
CA ASP A 91 11.88 -5.78 6.10
C ASP A 91 10.76 -4.91 6.70
N ASN A 92 10.59 -3.66 6.25
CA ASN A 92 9.63 -2.73 6.86
C ASN A 92 8.85 -1.91 5.83
N LYS A 93 9.31 -1.82 4.59
CA LYS A 93 8.67 -1.02 3.56
C LYS A 93 8.42 -1.82 2.28
N PHE A 94 7.27 -1.57 1.67
CA PHE A 94 6.97 -2.08 0.34
C PHE A 94 7.21 -1.02 -0.73
N LEU A 95 7.61 -1.50 -1.90
CA LEU A 95 7.65 -0.74 -3.14
C LEU A 95 6.44 -1.13 -4.00
N VAL A 96 5.62 -0.13 -4.32
CA VAL A 96 4.45 -0.28 -5.19
C VAL A 96 4.79 0.30 -6.56
N GLU A 97 4.61 -0.51 -7.59
CA GLU A 97 4.85 -0.11 -8.98
C GLU A 97 3.60 -0.34 -9.82
N ILE A 98 3.33 0.59 -10.73
CA ILE A 98 2.24 0.51 -11.69
C ILE A 98 2.81 0.30 -13.09
N ALA A 99 2.22 -0.65 -13.81
CA ALA A 99 2.49 -0.89 -15.22
C ALA A 99 1.65 0.04 -16.08
N GLN A 100 2.10 0.28 -17.31
CA GLN A 100 1.23 0.85 -18.35
C GLN A 100 0.26 -0.20 -18.93
N SER A 101 0.48 -1.48 -18.61
CA SER A 101 -0.27 -2.62 -19.13
C SER A 101 -1.35 -3.13 -18.18
N ARG A 102 -2.25 -3.96 -18.71
CA ARG A 102 -3.38 -4.56 -17.97
C ARG A 102 -3.06 -5.87 -17.26
N GLY A 103 -2.01 -6.56 -17.70
CA GLY A 103 -1.66 -7.91 -17.29
C GLY A 103 -0.38 -7.94 -16.45
N CYS A 104 -0.32 -8.87 -15.50
CA CYS A 104 0.90 -9.17 -14.76
C CYS A 104 1.90 -9.98 -15.61
N THR A 105 1.38 -10.79 -16.53
CA THR A 105 2.14 -11.68 -17.41
C THR A 105 1.39 -11.85 -18.74
N ALA A 106 1.51 -10.89 -19.65
CA ALA A 106 1.01 -11.10 -21.01
C ALA A 106 2.08 -11.84 -21.81
N LEU A 107 1.70 -12.99 -22.38
CA LEU A 107 2.56 -13.84 -23.19
C LEU A 107 1.77 -14.35 -24.40
N THR A 108 2.36 -14.25 -25.58
CA THR A 108 1.81 -14.87 -26.80
C THR A 108 2.95 -15.32 -27.72
N LYS A 109 2.61 -15.85 -28.89
CA LYS A 109 3.59 -16.24 -29.90
C LYS A 109 3.14 -15.78 -31.28
N LEU A 110 4.11 -15.50 -32.14
CA LEU A 110 3.86 -15.24 -33.56
C LEU A 110 3.28 -16.49 -34.24
N THR A 111 2.32 -16.28 -35.14
CA THR A 111 1.74 -17.34 -35.98
C THR A 111 2.36 -17.41 -37.38
N GLU A 112 3.21 -16.46 -37.74
CA GLU A 112 3.96 -16.44 -38.99
C GLU A 112 5.31 -15.73 -38.80
N ASP A 113 6.23 -15.91 -39.76
CA ASP A 113 7.49 -15.15 -39.81
C ASP A 113 7.21 -13.66 -40.02
N THR A 114 8.00 -12.78 -39.40
CA THR A 114 7.92 -11.33 -39.59
C THR A 114 9.27 -10.77 -40.04
N ASP A 115 9.24 -9.77 -40.93
CA ASP A 115 10.42 -9.06 -41.40
C ASP A 115 10.66 -7.78 -40.59
N THR A 116 11.78 -7.09 -40.87
CA THR A 116 12.18 -5.88 -40.15
C THR A 116 11.22 -4.70 -40.32
N THR A 117 10.39 -4.70 -41.36
CA THR A 117 9.45 -3.61 -41.69
C THR A 117 8.03 -3.87 -41.16
N THR A 118 7.83 -5.03 -40.54
CA THR A 118 6.51 -5.47 -40.09
C THR A 118 6.04 -4.61 -38.92
N LYS A 119 4.85 -4.02 -39.06
CA LYS A 119 4.14 -3.32 -37.97
C LYS A 119 2.96 -4.10 -37.40
N ILE A 120 2.41 -5.06 -38.16
CA ILE A 120 1.25 -5.84 -37.74
C ILE A 120 1.72 -7.27 -37.52
N LEU A 121 1.75 -7.68 -36.26
CA LEU A 121 2.14 -9.02 -35.84
C LEU A 121 0.89 -9.90 -35.77
N LYS A 122 0.88 -11.03 -36.47
CA LYS A 122 -0.13 -12.06 -36.24
C LYS A 122 0.29 -12.96 -35.09
N VAL A 123 -0.59 -13.12 -34.12
CA VAL A 123 -0.32 -13.80 -32.85
C VAL A 123 -1.43 -14.79 -32.51
N ILE A 124 -1.10 -15.76 -31.66
CA ILE A 124 -2.07 -16.77 -31.22
C ILE A 124 -3.24 -16.15 -30.46
N SER A 125 -2.96 -15.12 -29.66
CA SER A 125 -3.92 -14.42 -28.82
C SER A 125 -3.32 -13.09 -28.37
N THR A 126 -4.14 -12.05 -28.30
CA THR A 126 -3.78 -10.75 -27.71
C THR A 126 -4.22 -10.60 -26.26
N LYS A 127 -4.87 -11.62 -25.67
CA LYS A 127 -5.30 -11.58 -24.27
C LYS A 127 -4.12 -11.27 -23.34
N GLY A 128 -4.31 -10.23 -22.53
CA GLY A 128 -3.30 -9.75 -21.58
C GLY A 128 -2.51 -8.55 -22.08
N PHE A 129 -2.44 -8.34 -23.40
CA PHE A 129 -1.85 -7.16 -24.02
C PHE A 129 -2.87 -6.02 -24.12
N SER A 130 -2.39 -4.79 -24.19
CA SER A 130 -3.19 -3.57 -24.32
C SER A 130 -2.44 -2.51 -25.12
N VAL A 131 -3.18 -1.56 -25.66
CA VAL A 131 -2.60 -0.38 -26.31
C VAL A 131 -1.73 0.38 -25.32
N ASN A 132 -0.56 0.81 -25.77
CA ASN A 132 0.57 1.39 -25.02
C ASN A 132 1.41 0.41 -24.19
N ASP A 133 1.18 -0.90 -24.32
CA ASP A 133 2.10 -1.87 -23.74
C ASP A 133 3.42 -1.85 -24.51
N LYS A 134 4.52 -1.87 -23.75
CA LYS A 134 5.83 -2.18 -24.30
C LYS A 134 6.01 -3.69 -24.30
N ILE A 135 6.43 -4.23 -25.43
CA ILE A 135 6.65 -5.67 -25.58
C ILE A 135 8.04 -5.96 -26.12
N LYS A 136 8.51 -7.16 -25.77
CA LYS A 136 9.69 -7.79 -26.35
C LYS A 136 9.23 -8.91 -27.27
N ILE A 137 9.84 -9.02 -28.44
CA ILE A 137 9.44 -9.97 -29.48
C ILE A 137 10.64 -10.86 -29.82
N GLY A 138 10.63 -12.10 -29.36
CA GLY A 138 11.68 -13.08 -29.61
C GLY A 138 13.05 -12.56 -29.18
N SER A 139 13.96 -12.45 -30.15
CA SER A 139 15.33 -11.95 -29.92
C SER A 139 15.47 -10.43 -30.07
N ASP A 140 14.36 -9.72 -30.29
CA ASP A 140 14.38 -8.28 -30.44
C ASP A 140 14.75 -7.58 -29.12
N SER A 141 15.60 -6.56 -29.24
CA SER A 141 16.04 -5.71 -28.14
C SER A 141 15.26 -4.39 -28.07
N ASP A 142 14.53 -4.04 -29.12
CA ASP A 142 13.90 -2.73 -29.26
C ASP A 142 12.65 -2.59 -28.38
N ASP A 143 12.29 -1.34 -28.09
CA ASP A 143 11.06 -1.01 -27.37
C ASP A 143 9.90 -1.01 -28.36
N ASN A 144 9.17 -2.11 -28.46
CA ASN A 144 7.99 -2.18 -29.32
C ASN A 144 6.77 -1.72 -28.54
N ASN A 145 6.21 -0.57 -28.92
CA ASN A 145 4.97 -0.08 -28.32
C ASN A 145 3.75 -0.55 -29.12
N ILE A 146 2.77 -1.13 -28.43
CA ILE A 146 1.48 -1.52 -29.03
C ILE A 146 0.63 -0.26 -29.29
N THR A 147 0.18 -0.05 -30.52
CA THR A 147 -0.76 1.02 -30.88
C THR A 147 -2.18 0.54 -31.10
N ASP A 148 -2.37 -0.74 -31.44
CA ASP A 148 -3.68 -1.35 -31.60
C ASP A 148 -3.63 -2.87 -31.35
N THR A 149 -4.76 -3.46 -30.96
CA THR A 149 -4.90 -4.90 -30.72
C THR A 149 -6.24 -5.42 -31.25
N SER A 150 -6.21 -6.45 -32.09
CA SER A 150 -7.37 -7.29 -32.46
C SER A 150 -7.34 -8.60 -31.66
N ASP A 151 -8.23 -9.57 -31.93
CA ASP A 151 -8.21 -10.89 -31.28
C ASP A 151 -6.91 -11.67 -31.57
N ASP A 152 -6.34 -11.51 -32.76
CA ASP A 152 -5.19 -12.27 -33.30
C ASP A 152 -4.08 -11.37 -33.89
N THR A 153 -4.18 -10.05 -33.76
CA THR A 153 -3.15 -9.13 -34.26
C THR A 153 -2.73 -8.08 -33.25
N ILE A 154 -1.43 -7.80 -33.21
CA ILE A 154 -0.84 -6.70 -32.44
C ILE A 154 -0.23 -5.72 -33.45
N THR A 155 -0.66 -4.46 -33.41
CA THR A 155 -0.09 -3.40 -34.24
C THR A 155 0.93 -2.61 -33.40
N LEU A 156 2.14 -2.46 -33.93
CA LEU A 156 3.22 -1.69 -33.34
C LEU A 156 3.20 -0.24 -33.83
N GLY A 157 3.71 0.69 -33.03
CA GLY A 157 3.88 2.08 -33.45
C GLY A 157 4.96 2.23 -34.52
N ASP A 158 6.07 1.54 -34.31
CA ASP A 158 7.22 1.52 -35.19
C ASP A 158 7.40 0.14 -35.83
N GLU A 159 8.23 0.07 -36.87
CA GLU A 159 8.60 -1.21 -37.47
C GLU A 159 9.46 -2.00 -36.49
N ILE A 160 9.27 -3.32 -36.41
CA ILE A 160 9.98 -4.19 -35.46
C ILE A 160 11.51 -4.14 -35.57
N GLY A 161 12.06 -3.73 -36.72
CA GLY A 161 13.50 -3.56 -36.93
C GLY A 161 14.30 -4.87 -37.01
N THR A 162 13.73 -6.00 -36.62
CA THR A 162 14.37 -7.32 -36.60
C THR A 162 13.51 -8.40 -37.28
N VAL A 163 14.16 -9.41 -37.86
CA VAL A 163 13.46 -10.57 -38.43
C VAL A 163 13.14 -11.53 -37.28
N GLN A 164 11.88 -11.95 -37.18
CA GLN A 164 11.43 -12.92 -36.17
C GLN A 164 10.76 -14.11 -36.85
N LYS A 165 10.94 -15.30 -36.26
CA LYS A 165 10.38 -16.54 -36.80
C LYS A 165 9.00 -16.82 -36.22
N GLU A 166 8.22 -17.61 -36.95
CA GLU A 166 7.01 -18.24 -36.43
C GLU A 166 7.31 -18.85 -35.06
N LYS A 167 6.39 -18.68 -34.11
CA LYS A 167 6.49 -19.13 -32.71
C LYS A 167 7.47 -18.35 -31.84
N SER A 168 8.13 -17.29 -32.33
CA SER A 168 8.83 -16.35 -31.47
C SER A 168 7.89 -15.84 -30.37
N ILE A 169 8.39 -15.79 -29.15
CA ILE A 169 7.63 -15.41 -27.97
C ILE A 169 7.47 -13.89 -27.94
N ILE A 170 6.27 -13.42 -27.63
CA ILE A 170 5.99 -12.02 -27.35
C ILE A 170 5.60 -11.91 -25.89
N GLU A 171 6.28 -11.04 -25.17
CA GLU A 171 6.07 -10.81 -23.73
C GLU A 171 6.08 -9.31 -23.42
N LEU A 172 5.47 -8.91 -22.31
CA LEU A 172 5.60 -7.53 -21.82
C LEU A 172 7.06 -7.23 -21.50
N LYS A 173 7.56 -6.09 -21.99
CA LYS A 173 8.84 -5.53 -21.59
C LYS A 173 8.59 -4.65 -20.36
N ASP A 174 9.48 -4.73 -19.37
CA ASP A 174 9.37 -4.02 -18.08
C ASP A 174 8.94 -2.55 -18.26
N ASN A 175 7.65 -2.28 -18.06
CA ASN A 175 7.06 -0.95 -18.16
C ASN A 175 6.63 -0.41 -16.79
N TRP A 176 7.27 -0.92 -15.74
CA TRP A 176 6.96 -0.64 -14.36
C TRP A 176 7.53 0.71 -13.94
N SER A 177 6.71 1.51 -13.27
CA SER A 177 7.13 2.76 -12.67
C SER A 177 6.58 2.84 -11.25
N GLU A 178 7.33 3.48 -10.35
CA GLU A 178 6.88 3.66 -8.97
C GLU A 178 5.55 4.43 -8.93
N ASP A 179 4.61 3.91 -8.14
CA ASP A 179 3.32 4.54 -8.00
C ASP A 179 3.42 5.79 -7.12
N ARG A 180 3.40 6.95 -7.76
CA ARG A 180 3.58 8.24 -7.08
C ARG A 180 2.55 8.58 -6.00
N ARG A 181 1.47 7.82 -5.90
CA ARG A 181 0.40 8.08 -4.95
C ARG A 181 0.32 7.01 -3.84
N LEU A 182 1.13 5.93 -3.88
CA LEU A 182 1.33 4.99 -2.76
C LEU A 182 2.82 4.91 -2.48
N GLN A 183 3.30 5.80 -1.63
CA GLN A 183 4.71 5.90 -1.27
C GLN A 183 4.84 6.34 0.19
N GLY A 184 6.05 6.19 0.73
CA GLY A 184 6.35 6.65 2.09
C GLY A 184 5.50 5.93 3.13
N GLU A 185 4.90 6.68 4.05
CA GLU A 185 4.17 6.13 5.21
C GLU A 185 2.98 5.24 4.84
N ASP A 186 2.40 5.42 3.64
CA ASP A 186 1.27 4.59 3.18
C ASP A 186 1.68 3.13 2.93
N VAL A 187 2.97 2.87 2.72
CA VAL A 187 3.53 1.55 2.37
C VAL A 187 4.66 1.11 3.31
N THR A 188 4.84 1.81 4.44
CA THR A 188 5.84 1.53 5.47
C THR A 188 5.14 1.07 6.75
N LEU A 189 5.56 -0.08 7.30
CA LEU A 189 5.03 -0.62 8.55
C LEU A 189 5.24 0.34 9.74
N PRO A 190 4.53 0.16 10.86
CA PRO A 190 4.58 1.09 11.99
C PRO A 190 6.00 1.35 12.47
N LEU A 191 6.33 2.63 12.61
CA LEU A 191 7.60 3.11 13.16
C LEU A 191 7.39 3.66 14.57
N THR A 192 8.48 3.81 15.31
CA THR A 192 8.52 4.51 16.59
C THR A 192 8.03 5.96 16.44
N LYS A 193 7.65 6.61 17.54
CA LYS A 193 7.11 7.99 17.52
C LYS A 193 8.06 9.01 16.88
N ASP A 194 9.37 8.77 16.98
CA ASP A 194 10.43 9.57 16.35
C ASP A 194 10.71 9.18 14.88
N LYS A 195 9.99 8.18 14.34
CA LYS A 195 10.09 7.66 12.97
C LYS A 195 11.49 7.15 12.59
N THR A 196 12.27 6.72 13.58
CA THR A 196 13.66 6.28 13.36
C THR A 196 13.80 4.76 13.33
N SER A 197 12.91 4.04 14.01
CA SER A 197 13.03 2.60 14.23
C SER A 197 11.72 1.89 13.91
N ALA A 198 11.79 0.70 13.33
CA ALA A 198 10.63 -0.15 13.09
C ALA A 198 10.04 -0.67 14.41
N LEU A 199 8.73 -0.58 14.57
CA LEU A 199 7.99 -1.29 15.63
C LEU A 199 7.55 -2.68 15.17
N ALA A 200 7.41 -2.88 13.87
CA ALA A 200 7.14 -4.16 13.25
C ALA A 200 7.96 -4.35 11.98
N THR A 201 8.33 -5.59 11.70
CA THR A 201 8.96 -6.00 10.44
C THR A 201 8.13 -7.09 9.78
N PHE A 202 8.39 -7.36 8.50
CA PHE A 202 7.82 -8.51 7.80
C PHE A 202 8.93 -9.35 7.19
N THR A 203 8.67 -10.65 7.11
CA THR A 203 9.46 -11.63 6.36
C THR A 203 8.51 -12.43 5.48
N ALA A 204 9.03 -13.02 4.41
CA ALA A 204 8.25 -13.85 3.50
C ALA A 204 8.83 -15.26 3.41
N ASP A 205 7.98 -16.23 3.08
CA ASP A 205 8.38 -17.60 2.75
C ASP A 205 9.17 -17.68 1.43
N LEU A 206 8.99 -16.69 0.54
CA LEU A 206 9.67 -16.55 -0.74
C LEU A 206 10.74 -15.44 -0.70
N THR A 207 11.88 -15.66 -1.35
CA THR A 207 12.91 -14.63 -1.57
C THR A 207 12.58 -13.80 -2.82
N ASP A 208 12.90 -12.50 -2.77
CA ASP A 208 12.72 -11.53 -3.88
C ASP A 208 11.37 -11.62 -4.60
N TRP A 209 10.32 -11.87 -3.83
CA TRP A 209 8.98 -12.11 -4.35
C TRP A 209 8.37 -10.86 -4.97
N THR A 210 7.42 -11.08 -5.89
CA THR A 210 6.59 -10.03 -6.48
C THR A 210 5.13 -10.46 -6.45
N LEU A 211 4.28 -9.68 -5.81
CA LEU A 211 2.83 -9.83 -5.85
C LEU A 211 2.26 -8.83 -6.87
N CYS A 212 1.61 -9.32 -7.91
CA CYS A 212 1.00 -8.47 -8.92
C CYS A 212 -0.51 -8.66 -8.98
N PHE A 213 -1.25 -7.56 -8.95
CA PHE A 213 -2.67 -7.51 -9.26
C PHE A 213 -2.87 -7.03 -10.69
N ASN A 214 -3.56 -7.81 -11.51
CA ASN A 214 -3.94 -7.36 -12.84
C ASN A 214 -5.06 -6.31 -12.77
N SER A 215 -5.42 -5.73 -13.92
CA SER A 215 -6.51 -4.75 -14.05
C SER A 215 -7.91 -5.22 -13.58
N ARG A 216 -8.09 -6.52 -13.31
CA ARG A 216 -9.33 -7.10 -12.73
C ARG A 216 -9.20 -7.38 -11.23
N GLY A 217 -8.06 -7.04 -10.63
CA GLY A 217 -7.75 -7.29 -9.23
C GLY A 217 -7.50 -8.76 -8.90
N VAL A 218 -7.09 -9.57 -9.87
CA VAL A 218 -6.64 -10.96 -9.66
C VAL A 218 -5.16 -10.94 -9.30
N ALA A 219 -4.80 -11.58 -8.18
CA ALA A 219 -3.42 -11.68 -7.72
C ALA A 219 -2.65 -12.80 -8.42
N TYR A 220 -1.40 -12.50 -8.80
CA TYR A 220 -0.38 -13.41 -9.28
C TYR A 220 0.87 -13.20 -8.42
N ILE A 221 1.52 -14.28 -8.02
CA ILE A 221 2.66 -14.26 -7.11
C ILE A 221 3.84 -14.85 -7.86
N PHE A 222 4.99 -14.19 -7.82
CA PHE A 222 6.21 -14.61 -8.48
C PHE A 222 7.34 -14.72 -7.46
N ASP A 223 8.17 -15.75 -7.60
CA ASP A 223 9.43 -15.89 -6.87
C ASP A 223 10.58 -15.12 -7.56
N GLU A 224 11.78 -15.19 -6.98
CA GLU A 224 13.02 -14.63 -7.54
C GLU A 224 13.32 -15.05 -9.00
N ASN A 225 12.78 -16.19 -9.45
CA ASN A 225 12.97 -16.75 -10.79
C ASN A 225 11.80 -16.45 -11.73
N ASN A 226 10.85 -15.60 -11.31
CA ASN A 226 9.59 -15.30 -12.01
C ASN A 226 8.68 -16.52 -12.22
N ASN A 227 8.82 -17.59 -11.43
CA ASN A 227 7.87 -18.70 -11.46
C ASN A 227 6.61 -18.32 -10.69
N LEU A 228 5.45 -18.69 -11.25
CA LEU A 228 4.16 -18.45 -10.62
C LEU A 228 4.00 -19.34 -9.38
N GLN A 229 3.76 -18.72 -8.23
CA GLN A 229 3.55 -19.38 -6.95
C GLN A 229 2.05 -19.38 -6.56
N PRO A 230 1.59 -20.43 -5.86
CA PRO A 230 0.18 -20.55 -5.47
C PRO A 230 -0.20 -19.63 -4.30
N SER A 231 0.76 -19.29 -3.44
CA SER A 231 0.57 -18.47 -2.25
C SER A 231 1.86 -17.72 -1.88
N LEU A 232 1.71 -16.70 -1.05
CA LEU A 232 2.77 -15.92 -0.42
C LEU A 232 2.39 -15.78 1.05
N GLU A 233 3.27 -16.22 1.95
CA GLU A 233 3.10 -16.07 3.38
C GLU A 233 3.97 -14.91 3.88
N LEU A 234 3.34 -13.92 4.49
CA LEU A 234 4.03 -12.79 5.13
C LEU A 234 3.93 -12.95 6.64
N THR A 235 5.06 -13.19 7.29
CA THR A 235 5.15 -13.22 8.76
C THR A 235 5.57 -11.85 9.25
N ILE A 236 4.68 -11.24 10.02
CA ILE A 236 4.86 -9.93 10.65
C ILE A 236 5.36 -10.15 12.06
N THR A 237 6.47 -9.52 12.42
CA THR A 237 7.08 -9.65 13.75
C THR A 237 7.07 -8.30 14.45
N ASN A 238 6.52 -8.26 15.66
CA ASN A 238 6.64 -7.10 16.54
C ASN A 238 8.04 -7.08 17.18
N VAL A 239 8.79 -6.02 16.91
CA VAL A 239 10.21 -5.89 17.31
C VAL A 239 10.36 -5.79 18.84
N THR A 240 9.31 -5.37 19.55
CA THR A 240 9.38 -5.11 20.99
C THR A 240 9.18 -6.38 21.82
N ASN A 241 8.25 -7.23 21.43
CA ASN A 241 7.86 -8.43 22.19
C ASN A 241 8.12 -9.76 21.45
N ASN A 242 8.57 -9.71 20.19
CA ASN A 242 8.76 -10.85 19.28
C ASN A 242 7.47 -11.67 19.07
N GLU A 243 6.30 -11.05 19.21
CA GLU A 243 5.06 -11.68 18.77
C GLU A 243 5.02 -11.69 17.24
N GLU A 244 4.58 -12.82 16.68
CA GLU A 244 4.52 -13.06 15.25
C GLU A 244 3.10 -13.35 14.82
N GLU A 245 2.70 -12.80 13.69
CA GLU A 245 1.43 -13.09 13.04
C GLU A 245 1.64 -13.25 11.54
N THR A 246 1.02 -14.28 10.95
CA THR A 246 1.18 -14.58 9.53
C THR A 246 -0.07 -14.15 8.75
N ILE A 247 0.16 -13.59 7.55
CA ILE A 247 -0.87 -13.34 6.55
C ILE A 247 -0.57 -14.22 5.34
N THR A 248 -1.55 -14.98 4.88
CA THR A 248 -1.42 -15.79 3.66
C THR A 248 -2.18 -15.13 2.51
N ILE A 249 -1.46 -14.86 1.42
CA ILE A 249 -2.02 -14.29 0.20
C ILE A 249 -2.05 -15.39 -0.85
N ASN A 250 -3.24 -15.82 -1.24
CA ASN A 250 -3.42 -16.84 -2.25
C ASN A 250 -3.50 -16.23 -3.65
N GLN A 251 -3.06 -16.99 -4.64
CA GLN A 251 -3.32 -16.69 -6.03
C GLN A 251 -4.83 -16.45 -6.24
N GLY A 252 -5.18 -15.42 -7.02
CA GLY A 252 -6.56 -14.98 -7.16
C GLY A 252 -6.98 -13.87 -6.19
N GLY A 253 -6.21 -13.64 -5.11
CA GLY A 253 -6.32 -12.46 -4.25
C GLY A 253 -7.17 -12.66 -2.99
N ALA A 254 -7.31 -13.91 -2.54
CA ALA A 254 -7.80 -14.19 -1.19
C ALA A 254 -6.67 -13.92 -0.17
N ILE A 255 -7.04 -13.35 0.97
CA ILE A 255 -6.12 -12.99 2.06
C ILE A 255 -6.69 -13.64 3.31
N GLU A 256 -5.88 -14.46 3.98
CA GLU A 256 -6.22 -15.20 5.20
C GLU A 256 -5.33 -14.73 6.36
#